data_AF-A0AA88YRY6-F1
#
_entry.id   AF-A0AA88YRY6-F1
#
_cell.length_a   1.000
_cell.length_b   1.000
_cell.length_c   1.000
_cell.angle_alpha   90.00
_cell.angle_beta   90.00
_cell.angle_gamma   90.00
#
_symmetry.space_group_name_H-M   'P 1'
#
loop_
_entity.id
_entity.type
_entity.pdbx_description
1 polymer ?
#
loop_
_entity_poly.entity_id
_entity_poly.type
_entity_poly.pdbx_seq_one_letter_code
_entity_poly.pdbx_strand_id
1 'polypeptide(L)'
;MGILIGSAVIPIGLCMCWEKLSGNGMVAGSISGTVFALITWLVVASTNEGGLTASNFFQNTGQENAMLAGNLVAILTGGVITIFYSLVTSCSASTLNSADVWENTRDIDNPLSPWTELYAK
;
A
#
# COMPACT_ATOMS: atom_id res chain seq x y z
N MET A 1 10.33 13.41 -4.87
CA MET A 1 9.38 12.72 -5.78
C MET A 1 9.04 11.30 -5.33
N GLY A 2 9.99 10.48 -4.89
CA GLY A 2 9.68 9.12 -4.39
C GLY A 2 8.82 9.06 -3.12
N ILE A 3 8.76 10.13 -2.32
CA ILE A 3 8.00 10.23 -1.06
C ILE A 3 6.51 9.91 -1.25
N LEU A 4 5.91 10.37 -2.35
CA LEU A 4 4.47 10.19 -2.61
C LEU A 4 4.14 8.87 -3.32
N ILE A 5 5.10 8.29 -4.04
CA ILE A 5 4.87 7.17 -4.96
C ILE A 5 5.45 5.87 -4.40
N GLY A 6 6.51 5.97 -3.59
CA GLY A 6 7.28 4.85 -3.08
C GLY A 6 6.50 3.92 -2.15
N SER A 7 5.45 4.43 -1.49
CA SER A 7 4.61 3.64 -0.59
C SER A 7 3.80 2.55 -1.30
N ALA A 8 3.51 2.71 -2.59
CA ALA A 8 2.72 1.77 -3.39
C ALA A 8 3.55 0.64 -4.02
N VAL A 9 4.88 0.77 -4.09
CA VAL A 9 5.74 -0.17 -4.83
C VAL A 9 5.69 -1.58 -4.23
N ILE A 10 5.88 -1.70 -2.90
CA ILE A 10 5.82 -3.00 -2.22
C ILE A 10 4.41 -3.61 -2.26
N PRO A 11 3.32 -2.87 -1.96
CA PRO A 11 1.95 -3.39 -2.12
C PRO A 11 1.67 -3.99 -3.50
N ILE A 12 2.07 -3.31 -4.58
CA ILE A 12 1.86 -3.79 -5.95
C ILE A 12 2.66 -5.08 -6.21
N GLY A 13 3.91 -5.15 -5.74
CA GLY A 13 4.72 -6.37 -5.86
C GLY A 13 4.12 -7.55 -5.07
N LEU A 14 3.62 -7.29 -3.86
CA LEU A 14 2.97 -8.32 -3.05
C LEU A 14 1.66 -8.80 -3.66
N CYS A 15 0.92 -7.92 -4.36
CA CYS A 15 -0.30 -8.29 -5.07
C CYS A 15 -0.05 -9.35 -6.15
N MET A 16 1.14 -9.33 -6.75
CA MET A 16 1.55 -10.32 -7.76
C MET A 16 2.11 -11.60 -7.13
N CYS A 17 2.81 -11.49 -6.00
CA CYS A 17 3.56 -12.60 -5.40
C CYS A 17 2.85 -13.32 -4.25
N TRP A 18 1.76 -12.78 -3.71
CA TRP A 18 1.13 -13.31 -2.49
C TRP A 18 -0.40 -13.42 -2.61
N GLU A 19 -0.88 -14.66 -2.70
CA GLU A 19 -2.32 -14.98 -2.85
C GLU A 19 -3.19 -14.55 -1.65
N LYS A 20 -2.62 -14.49 -0.44
CA LYS A 20 -3.39 -14.20 0.79
C LYS A 20 -3.48 -12.70 1.08
N LEU A 21 -3.01 -11.85 0.18
CA LEU A 21 -2.98 -10.42 0.37
C LEU A 21 -4.40 -9.83 0.44
N SER A 22 -4.65 -8.94 1.40
CA SER A 22 -5.94 -8.27 1.52
C SER A 22 -5.95 -6.95 0.74
N GLY A 23 -6.98 -6.74 -0.09
CA GLY A 23 -7.18 -5.47 -0.80
C GLY A 23 -7.25 -4.26 0.15
N ASN A 24 -7.94 -4.41 1.28
CA ASN A 24 -8.01 -3.35 2.31
C ASN A 24 -6.64 -3.07 2.94
N GLY A 25 -5.80 -4.11 3.08
CA GLY A 25 -4.44 -3.99 3.60
C GLY A 25 -3.51 -3.21 2.68
N MET A 26 -3.63 -3.41 1.37
CA MET A 26 -2.86 -2.64 0.39
C MET A 26 -3.19 -1.15 0.43
N VAL A 27 -4.49 -0.81 0.50
CA VAL A 27 -4.94 0.59 0.56
C VAL A 27 -4.49 1.23 1.86
N ALA A 28 -4.67 0.56 2.99
CA ALA A 28 -4.23 1.04 4.29
C ALA A 28 -2.71 1.26 4.34
N GLY A 29 -1.91 0.32 3.82
CA GLY A 29 -0.46 0.43 3.76
C GLY A 29 0.04 1.56 2.86
N SER A 30 -0.57 1.74 1.68
CA SER A 30 -0.20 2.83 0.77
C SER A 30 -0.51 4.22 1.35
N ILE A 31 -1.67 4.40 1.98
CA ILE A 31 -2.06 5.69 2.58
C ILE A 31 -1.18 5.99 3.79
N SER A 32 -1.09 5.06 4.74
CA SER A 32 -0.30 5.25 5.96
C SER A 32 1.18 5.45 5.66
N GLY A 33 1.76 4.68 4.73
CA GLY A 33 3.15 4.85 4.32
C GLY A 33 3.45 6.22 3.70
N THR A 34 2.50 6.79 2.96
CA THR A 34 2.62 8.14 2.41
C THR A 34 2.61 9.20 3.51
N VAL A 35 1.73 9.04 4.51
CA VAL A 35 1.66 9.96 5.65
C VAL A 35 2.96 9.93 6.46
N PHE A 36 3.47 8.75 6.81
CA PHE A 36 4.74 8.62 7.54
C PHE A 36 5.94 9.16 6.75
N ALA A 37 5.95 8.97 5.44
CA ALA A 37 6.99 9.51 4.57
C ALA A 37 6.98 11.05 4.54
N LEU A 38 5.80 11.67 4.43
CA LEU A 38 5.64 13.13 4.47
C LEU A 38 6.09 13.71 5.81
N ILE A 39 5.70 13.07 6.91
CA ILE A 39 6.14 13.48 8.26
C ILE A 39 7.66 13.41 8.35
N THR A 40 8.27 12.28 7.95
CA THR A 40 9.73 12.10 8.03
C THR A 40 10.46 13.12 7.16
N TRP A 41 10.00 13.33 5.93
CA TRP A 41 10.60 14.30 5.02
C TRP A 41 10.61 15.72 5.61
N LEU A 42 9.47 16.17 6.16
CA LEU A 42 9.35 17.50 6.75
C LEU A 42 10.15 17.61 8.06
N VAL A 43 10.16 16.56 8.88
CA VAL A 43 10.95 16.52 10.12
C VAL A 43 12.45 16.62 9.80
N VAL A 44 12.96 15.81 8.87
CA VAL A 44 14.39 15.87 8.49
C VAL A 44 14.72 17.21 7.84
N ALA A 45 13.85 17.74 6.98
CA ALA A 45 14.03 19.07 6.41
C ALA A 45 14.07 20.19 7.48
N SER A 46 13.35 20.03 8.59
CA SER A 46 13.34 20.99 9.71
C SER A 46 14.61 20.98 10.55
N THR A 47 15.37 19.88 10.54
CA THR A 47 16.65 19.78 11.26
C THR A 47 17.81 20.48 10.56
N ASN A 48 17.63 20.88 9.31
CA ASN A 48 18.62 21.63 8.55
C ASN A 48 18.73 23.09 9.03
N GLU A 49 19.90 23.69 8.84
CA GLU A 49 20.14 25.08 9.21
C GLU A 49 19.11 26.03 8.57
N GLY A 50 18.55 26.95 9.36
CA GLY A 50 17.51 27.89 8.91
C GLY A 50 16.07 27.35 8.90
N GLY A 51 15.86 26.08 9.28
CA GLY A 51 14.55 25.48 9.54
C GLY A 51 13.57 25.50 8.37
N LEU A 52 12.26 25.42 8.66
CA LEU A 52 11.16 25.46 7.68
C LEU A 52 10.59 26.88 7.45
N THR A 53 11.44 27.90 7.49
CA THR A 53 11.00 29.29 7.21
C THR A 53 10.66 29.45 5.71
N ALA A 54 9.72 30.32 5.36
CA ALA A 54 9.25 30.51 3.98
C ALA A 54 10.37 30.79 2.96
N SER A 55 11.48 31.43 3.38
CA SER A 55 12.66 31.69 2.54
C SER A 55 13.54 30.45 2.32
N ASN A 56 13.60 29.53 3.28
CA ASN A 56 14.49 28.36 3.28
C ASN A 56 13.75 27.06 2.94
N PHE A 57 12.42 27.07 2.89
CA PHE A 57 11.59 25.89 2.66
C PHE A 57 12.02 25.12 1.40
N PHE A 58 12.21 25.80 0.28
CA PHE A 58 12.60 25.16 -0.97
C PHE A 58 14.03 24.57 -0.90
N GLN A 59 14.95 25.28 -0.24
CA GLN A 59 16.34 24.82 -0.10
C GLN A 59 16.44 23.60 0.83
N ASN A 60 15.75 23.64 1.98
CA ASN A 60 15.84 22.60 3.01
C ASN A 60 15.04 21.34 2.65
N THR A 61 13.93 21.46 1.92
CA THR A 61 13.17 20.30 1.42
C THR A 61 13.79 19.65 0.18
N GLY A 62 14.55 20.42 -0.60
CA GLY A 62 15.28 19.96 -1.78
C GLY A 62 16.64 19.33 -1.47
N GLN A 63 17.06 19.28 -0.20
CA GLN A 63 18.29 18.60 0.18
C GLN A 63 18.17 17.08 -0.01
N GLU A 64 19.27 16.47 -0.46
CA GLU A 64 19.35 15.03 -0.73
C GLU A 64 19.03 14.20 0.51
N ASN A 65 19.54 14.59 1.69
CA ASN A 65 19.31 13.87 2.94
C ASN A 65 17.82 13.78 3.32
N ALA A 66 17.09 14.89 3.19
CA ALA A 66 15.66 14.92 3.49
C ALA A 66 14.86 14.08 2.49
N MET A 67 15.18 14.19 1.19
CA MET A 67 14.51 13.41 0.15
C MET A 67 14.80 11.90 0.28
N LEU A 68 16.04 11.53 0.60
CA LEU A 68 16.45 10.14 0.79
C LEU A 68 15.71 9.52 1.99
N ALA A 69 15.69 10.20 3.13
CA ALA A 69 15.00 9.74 4.33
C ALA A 69 13.49 9.56 4.07
N GLY A 70 12.85 10.53 3.43
CA GLY A 70 11.43 10.44 3.07
C GLY A 70 11.13 9.28 2.11
N ASN A 71 11.94 9.10 1.06
CA ASN A 71 11.76 8.00 0.10
C ASN A 71 11.94 6.63 0.77
N LEU A 72 12.95 6.48 1.63
CA LEU A 72 13.24 5.22 2.31
C LEU A 72 12.10 4.85 3.26
N VAL A 73 11.61 5.81 4.05
CA VAL A 73 10.46 5.58 4.93
C VAL A 73 9.21 5.26 4.14
N ALA A 74 8.97 5.91 2.99
CA ALA A 74 7.81 5.60 2.14
C ALA A 74 7.75 4.12 1.75
N ILE A 75 8.87 3.59 1.23
CA ILE A 75 8.95 2.20 0.77
C ILE A 75 8.81 1.23 1.94
N LEU A 76 9.57 1.45 3.01
CA LEU A 76 9.60 0.52 4.15
C LEU A 76 8.27 0.48 4.90
N THR A 77 7.70 1.63 5.23
CA THR A 77 6.45 1.68 6.01
C THR A 77 5.26 1.18 5.21
N GLY A 78 5.17 1.53 3.92
CA GLY A 78 4.12 1.01 3.03
C GLY A 78 4.15 -0.51 2.91
N GLY A 79 5.35 -1.09 2.79
CA GLY A 79 5.53 -2.54 2.77
C GLY A 79 5.18 -3.23 4.09
N VAL A 80 5.76 -2.75 5.19
CA VAL A 80 5.57 -3.35 6.52
C VAL A 80 4.10 -3.33 6.94
N ILE A 81 3.40 -2.21 6.76
CA ILE A 81 2.00 -2.09 7.14
C ILE A 81 1.12 -2.99 6.28
N THR A 82 1.39 -3.07 4.97
CA THR A 82 0.65 -3.95 4.06
C THR A 82 0.83 -5.43 4.43
N ILE A 83 2.06 -5.85 4.75
CA ILE A 83 2.37 -7.22 5.17
C ILE A 83 1.69 -7.53 6.50
N PHE A 84 1.84 -6.64 7.50
CA PHE A 84 1.27 -6.84 8.82
C PHE A 84 -0.27 -6.93 8.77
N TYR A 85 -0.92 -5.99 8.09
CA TYR A 85 -2.38 -6.00 7.96
C TYR A 85 -2.87 -7.22 7.19
N SER A 86 -2.16 -7.61 6.14
CA SER A 86 -2.49 -8.80 5.37
C SER A 86 -2.34 -10.04 6.24
N LEU A 87 -1.25 -10.23 6.99
CA LEU A 87 -1.10 -11.37 7.90
C LEU A 87 -2.22 -11.47 8.93
N VAL A 88 -2.62 -10.35 9.56
CA VAL A 88 -3.74 -10.31 10.52
C VAL A 88 -5.05 -10.72 9.83
N THR A 89 -5.30 -10.22 8.62
CA THR A 89 -6.52 -10.52 7.86
C THR A 89 -6.52 -11.96 7.32
N SER A 90 -5.39 -12.45 6.82
CA SER A 90 -5.22 -13.80 6.25
C SER A 90 -5.32 -14.89 7.31
N CYS A 91 -5.06 -14.59 8.57
CA CYS A 91 -5.29 -15.51 9.69
C CYS A 91 -6.79 -15.71 9.95
N SER A 92 -7.61 -14.68 9.67
CA SER A 92 -9.07 -14.76 9.77
C SER A 92 -9.74 -15.43 8.56
N ALA A 93 -9.11 -15.38 7.37
CA ALA A 93 -9.74 -15.78 6.10
C ALA A 93 -9.30 -17.16 5.57
N SER A 94 -8.34 -17.85 6.21
CA SER A 94 -7.67 -19.02 5.62
C SER A 94 -8.47 -20.32 5.56
N THR A 95 -9.66 -20.39 6.14
CA THR A 95 -10.46 -21.64 6.19
C THR A 95 -11.69 -21.67 5.28
N LEU A 96 -12.20 -20.52 4.82
CA LEU A 96 -13.34 -20.48 3.87
C LEU A 96 -12.90 -20.38 2.40
N ASN A 97 -11.76 -19.76 2.13
CA ASN A 97 -11.44 -19.29 0.78
C ASN A 97 -11.20 -20.38 -0.28
N SER A 98 -10.55 -21.51 0.06
CA SER A 98 -10.24 -22.54 -0.96
C SER A 98 -11.48 -23.30 -1.46
N ALA A 99 -12.43 -23.58 -0.55
CA ALA A 99 -13.69 -24.21 -0.93
C ALA A 99 -14.55 -23.23 -1.72
N ASP A 100 -14.65 -21.97 -1.29
CA ASP A 100 -15.43 -20.93 -1.97
C ASP A 100 -14.86 -20.59 -3.36
N VAL A 101 -13.53 -20.58 -3.53
CA VAL A 101 -12.88 -20.37 -4.83
C VAL A 101 -13.17 -21.53 -5.79
N TRP A 102 -13.14 -22.77 -5.30
CA TRP A 102 -13.50 -23.94 -6.10
C TRP A 102 -14.98 -23.90 -6.51
N GLU A 103 -15.87 -23.55 -5.57
CA GLU A 103 -17.30 -23.42 -5.82
C GLU A 103 -17.62 -22.30 -6.82
N ASN A 104 -17.00 -21.12 -6.68
CA ASN A 104 -17.13 -20.04 -7.65
C ASN A 104 -16.63 -20.45 -9.05
N THR A 105 -15.52 -21.20 -9.13
CA THR A 105 -15.00 -21.68 -10.42
C THR A 105 -15.94 -22.71 -11.03
N ARG A 106 -16.51 -23.60 -10.22
CA ARG A 106 -17.50 -24.60 -10.63
C ARG A 106 -18.80 -23.94 -11.12
N ASP A 107 -19.21 -22.83 -10.52
CA ASP A 107 -20.45 -22.13 -10.85
C ASP A 107 -20.40 -21.33 -12.16
N ILE A 108 -19.22 -21.11 -12.75
CA ILE A 108 -19.08 -20.40 -14.05
C ILE A 108 -19.88 -21.09 -15.16
N ASP A 109 -19.89 -22.43 -15.15
CA ASP A 109 -20.60 -23.25 -16.12
C ASP A 109 -21.98 -23.71 -15.61
N ASN A 110 -22.48 -23.15 -14.49
CA ASN A 110 -23.74 -23.57 -13.91
C ASN A 110 -24.92 -23.22 -14.85
N PRO A 111 -25.63 -24.21 -15.41
CA PRO A 111 -26.72 -23.97 -16.34
C PRO A 111 -27.97 -23.35 -15.69
N LEU A 112 -28.05 -23.34 -14.35
CA LEU A 112 -29.17 -22.76 -13.58
C LEU A 112 -28.96 -21.27 -13.28
N SER A 113 -27.72 -20.79 -13.33
CA SER A 113 -27.36 -19.40 -13.05
C SER A 113 -26.33 -18.89 -14.06
N PRO A 114 -26.70 -18.82 -15.36
CA PRO A 114 -25.79 -18.37 -16.39
C PRO A 114 -25.34 -16.94 -16.10
N TRP A 115 -24.02 -16.75 -15.97
CA TRP A 115 -23.41 -15.44 -15.68
C TRP A 115 -23.79 -14.38 -16.72
N THR A 116 -24.04 -14.79 -17.97
CA THR A 116 -24.51 -13.92 -19.05
C THR A 116 -25.85 -13.26 -18.74
N GLU A 117 -26.72 -13.87 -17.95
CA GLU A 117 -28.01 -13.27 -17.56
C GLU A 117 -27.89 -12.45 -16.27
N LEU A 118 -27.04 -12.88 -15.33
CA LEU A 118 -26.83 -12.18 -14.06
C LEU A 118 -26.13 -10.82 -14.21
N TYR A 119 -25.19 -10.71 -15.15
CA TYR A 119 -24.36 -9.52 -15.36
C TYR A 119 -24.68 -8.74 -16.65
N ALA A 120 -25.79 -9.03 -17.33
CA ALA A 120 -26.21 -8.36 -18.57
C ALA A 120 -26.81 -6.94 -18.39
N LYS A 121 -26.88 -6.42 -17.16
CA LYS A 121 -27.30 -5.04 -16.88
C LYS A 121 -26.10 -4.11 -16.80
#